data_AF-A0A357TFF2-F1
#
_entry.id   AF-A0A357TFF2-F1
#
_cell.length_a   1.000
_cell.length_b   1.000
_cell.length_c   1.000
_cell.angle_alpha   90.00
_cell.angle_beta   90.00
_cell.angle_gamma   90.00
#
_symmetry.space_group_name_H-M   'P 1'
#
loop_
_entity.id
_entity.type
_entity.pdbx_description
1 polymer ?
#
loop_
_entity_poly.entity_id
_entity_poly.type
_entity_poly.pdbx_seq_one_letter_code
_entity_poly.pdbx_strand_id
1 'polypeptide(L)'
;NATIMLIENADRFGLAQLHQLRGRIGRGSHESFCILVAEDATEEGQHRLAVMENSSDGFELAEEDLRQRGPGELLGQAQSGLPDFKFGNLIEDWRLIQKARELVARHG
;
A
#
# COMPACT_ATOMS: atom_id res chain seq x y z
N ASN A 1 -14.44 -20.53 8.61
CA ASN A 1 -13.78 -19.22 8.67
C ASN A 1 -12.36 -19.42 9.16
N ALA A 2 -11.35 -18.99 8.40
CA ALA A 2 -9.99 -18.96 8.89
C ALA A 2 -9.82 -17.72 9.79
N THR A 3 -9.31 -17.94 11.00
CA THR A 3 -9.08 -16.90 12.01
C THR A 3 -7.59 -16.59 12.18
N ILE A 4 -6.69 -17.38 11.59
CA ILE A 4 -5.24 -17.16 11.69
C ILE A 4 -4.64 -17.20 10.29
N MET A 5 -3.79 -16.23 10.00
CA MET A 5 -2.93 -16.20 8.82
C MET A 5 -1.48 -16.03 9.28
N LEU A 6 -0.58 -16.85 8.76
CA LEU A 6 0.86 -16.73 8.92
C LEU A 6 1.47 -16.43 7.55
N ILE A 7 2.22 -15.33 7.44
CA ILE A 7 2.94 -14.97 6.22
C ILE A 7 4.43 -15.05 6.54
N GLU A 8 5.11 -16.07 6.02
CA GLU A 8 6.57 -16.22 6.12
C GLU A 8 7.26 -15.35 5.07
N ASN A 9 8.45 -14.83 5.41
CA ASN A 9 9.22 -13.89 4.58
C ASN A 9 8.35 -12.70 4.11
N ALA A 10 7.56 -12.14 5.02
CA ALA A 10 6.57 -11.10 4.73
C ALA A 10 7.21 -9.82 4.16
N ASP A 11 8.47 -9.54 4.50
CA ASP A 11 9.27 -8.42 4.01
C ASP A 11 9.51 -8.45 2.49
N ARG A 12 9.38 -9.61 1.85
CA ARG A 12 9.51 -9.78 0.40
C ARG A 12 8.28 -9.39 -0.39
N PHE A 13 7.16 -9.12 0.28
CA PHE A 13 5.91 -8.71 -0.36
C PHE A 13 5.73 -7.19 -0.30
N GLY A 14 5.09 -6.63 -1.33
CA GLY A 14 4.63 -5.24 -1.31
C GLY A 14 3.39 -5.05 -0.41
N LEU A 15 3.10 -3.82 0.02
CA LEU A 15 1.96 -3.55 0.92
C LEU A 15 0.63 -4.00 0.31
N ALA A 16 0.43 -3.74 -0.98
CA ALA A 16 -0.77 -4.20 -1.67
C ALA A 16 -0.96 -5.73 -1.59
N GLN A 17 0.12 -6.51 -1.72
CA GLN A 17 0.04 -7.98 -1.64
C GLN A 17 -0.29 -8.43 -0.22
N LEU A 18 0.39 -7.86 0.77
CA LEU A 18 0.13 -8.14 2.19
C LEU A 18 -1.32 -7.80 2.57
N HIS A 19 -1.84 -6.66 2.11
CA HIS A 19 -3.22 -6.24 2.33
C HIS A 19 -4.23 -7.24 1.75
N GLN A 20 -4.00 -7.68 0.51
CA GLN A 20 -4.87 -8.67 -0.15
C GLN A 20 -4.83 -10.03 0.55
N LEU A 21 -3.66 -10.46 1.04
CA LEU A 21 -3.53 -11.68 1.84
C LEU A 21 -4.31 -11.56 3.15
N ARG A 22 -4.07 -10.50 3.94
CA ARG A 22 -4.80 -10.23 5.19
C ARG A 22 -6.32 -10.25 5.00
N GLY A 23 -6.83 -9.72 3.88
CA GLY A 23 -8.27 -9.68 3.57
C GLY A 23 -8.94 -11.05 3.33
N ARG A 24 -8.17 -12.15 3.35
CA ARG A 24 -8.69 -13.53 3.26
C ARG A 24 -9.12 -14.12 4.60
N ILE A 25 -8.78 -13.49 5.72
CA ILE A 25 -9.27 -13.83 7.07
C ILE A 25 -10.25 -12.75 7.59
N GLY A 26 -10.84 -12.92 8.78
CA GLY A 26 -11.62 -11.86 9.42
C GLY A 26 -13.06 -11.66 8.90
N ARG A 27 -13.62 -12.63 8.17
CA ARG A 27 -15.00 -12.55 7.61
C ARG A 27 -16.08 -13.14 8.53
N GLY A 28 -15.72 -13.56 9.74
CA GLY A 28 -16.63 -14.16 10.71
C GLY A 28 -16.77 -13.31 11.97
N SER A 29 -17.57 -13.77 12.92
CA SER A 29 -17.75 -13.14 14.24
C SER A 29 -16.56 -13.32 15.18
N HIS A 30 -15.59 -14.16 14.81
CA HIS A 30 -14.41 -14.43 15.62
C HIS A 30 -13.28 -13.49 15.25
N GLU A 31 -12.57 -13.02 16.27
CA GLU A 31 -11.32 -12.27 16.10
C GLU A 31 -10.34 -13.06 15.24
N SER A 32 -9.63 -12.35 14.36
CA SER A 32 -8.67 -12.95 13.45
C SER A 32 -7.30 -12.27 13.57
N PHE A 33 -6.25 -13.08 13.49
CA PHE A 33 -4.87 -12.66 13.65
C PHE A 33 -4.09 -12.90 12.36
N CYS A 34 -3.36 -11.89 11.93
CA CYS A 34 -2.43 -11.97 10.81
C CYS A 34 -1.01 -11.79 11.34
N ILE A 35 -0.22 -12.85 11.30
CA ILE A 35 1.14 -12.91 11.82
C ILE A 35 2.10 -12.77 10.65
N LEU A 36 2.94 -11.73 10.69
CA LEU A 36 3.96 -11.45 9.68
C LEU A 36 5.31 -11.90 10.24
N VAL A 37 5.99 -12.80 9.54
CA VAL A 37 7.32 -13.30 9.91
C VAL A 37 8.32 -12.86 8.85
N ALA A 38 9.41 -12.26 9.29
CA ALA A 38 10.50 -11.85 8.43
C ALA A 38 11.83 -12.14 9.11
N GLU A 39 12.82 -12.58 8.34
CA GLU A 39 14.19 -12.81 8.77
C GLU A 39 15.09 -11.84 8.00
N ASP A 40 15.96 -11.12 8.72
CA ASP A 40 16.94 -10.18 8.13
C ASP A 40 16.35 -9.13 7.18
N ALA A 41 15.13 -8.66 7.45
CA ALA A 41 14.50 -7.64 6.60
C ALA A 41 15.31 -6.33 6.61
N THR A 42 15.42 -5.72 5.43
CA THR A 42 16.03 -4.39 5.25
C THR A 42 15.24 -3.33 6.04
N GLU A 43 15.83 -2.15 6.25
CA GLU A 43 15.10 -1.02 6.88
C GLU A 43 13.79 -0.71 6.15
N GLU A 44 13.79 -0.77 4.82
CA GLU A 44 12.59 -0.60 4.00
C GLU A 44 11.57 -1.72 4.23
N GLY A 45 12.03 -2.98 4.31
CA GLY A 45 11.16 -4.12 4.62
C GLY A 45 10.54 -4.00 6.01
N GLN A 46 11.32 -3.62 7.02
CA GLN A 46 10.84 -3.37 8.39
C GLN A 46 9.79 -2.25 8.42
N HIS A 47 10.07 -1.13 7.75
CA HIS A 47 9.13 -0.01 7.64
C HIS A 47 7.81 -0.45 6.98
N ARG A 48 7.89 -1.23 5.91
CA ARG A 48 6.71 -1.78 5.22
C ARG A 48 5.87 -2.67 6.13
N LEU A 49 6.50 -3.57 6.89
CA LEU A 49 5.79 -4.43 7.84
C LEU A 49 5.13 -3.61 8.97
N ALA A 50 5.82 -2.59 9.48
CA ALA A 50 5.26 -1.69 10.48
C ALA A 50 4.02 -0.93 9.96
N VAL A 51 4.05 -0.46 8.72
CA VAL A 51 2.89 0.18 8.08
C VAL A 51 1.72 -0.80 7.98
N MET A 52 1.99 -2.05 7.58
CA MET A 52 0.97 -3.11 7.47
C MET A 52 0.36 -3.48 8.83
N GLU A 53 1.13 -3.43 9.91
CA GLU A 53 0.65 -3.66 11.28
C GLU A 53 -0.24 -2.51 11.78
N ASN A 54 0.15 -1.26 11.48
CA ASN A 54 -0.51 -0.08 12.03
C ASN A 54 -1.75 0.38 11.26
N SER A 55 -1.97 -0.07 10.03
CA SER A 55 -3.13 0.35 9.23
C SER A 55 -3.86 -0.80 8.53
N SER A 56 -5.19 -0.74 8.64
CA SER A 56 -6.11 -1.56 7.86
C SER A 56 -6.66 -0.87 6.61
N ASP A 57 -6.45 0.43 6.44
CA ASP A 57 -7.04 1.22 5.35
C ASP A 57 -6.23 1.05 4.06
N GLY A 58 -6.87 0.52 3.02
CA GLY A 58 -6.25 0.33 1.70
C GLY A 58 -5.75 1.63 1.05
N PHE A 59 -6.36 2.78 1.36
CA PHE A 59 -5.91 4.09 0.84
C PHE A 59 -4.62 4.56 1.50
N GLU A 60 -4.48 4.40 2.82
CA GLU A 60 -3.25 4.75 3.54
C GLU A 60 -2.08 3.87 3.10
N LEU A 61 -2.33 2.56 2.95
CA LEU A 61 -1.31 1.63 2.45
C LEU A 61 -0.87 1.98 1.02
N ALA A 62 -1.80 2.39 0.16
CA ALA A 62 -1.48 2.80 -1.21
C ALA A 62 -0.67 4.10 -1.26
N GLU A 63 -0.95 5.05 -0.37
CA GLU A 63 -0.17 6.28 -0.23
C GLU A 63 1.25 5.99 0.25
N GLU A 64 1.42 5.07 1.19
CA GLU A 64 2.73 4.64 1.66
C GLU A 64 3.52 3.92 0.57
N ASP A 65 2.90 3.00 -0.17
CA ASP A 65 3.51 2.33 -1.33
C ASP A 65 4.01 3.36 -2.36
N LEU A 66 3.22 4.42 -2.63
CA LEU A 66 3.62 5.49 -3.54
C LEU A 66 4.78 6.32 -2.98
N ARG A 67 4.80 6.58 -1.67
CA ARG A 67 5.88 7.33 -1.02
C ARG A 67 7.20 6.56 -1.08
N GLN A 68 7.18 5.24 -0.86
CA GLN A 68 8.37 4.39 -0.90
C GLN A 68 8.97 4.30 -2.31
N ARG A 69 8.13 4.14 -3.35
CA ARG A 69 8.58 4.08 -4.75
C ARG A 69 9.04 5.42 -5.31
N GLY A 70 8.55 6.50 -4.72
CA GLY A 70 8.78 7.87 -5.19
C GLY A 70 8.03 8.19 -6.49
N PRO A 71 7.88 9.48 -6.83
CA PRO A 71 7.16 9.92 -8.03
C PRO A 71 7.84 9.54 -9.35
N GLY A 72 9.11 9.09 -9.31
CA GLY A 72 9.90 8.73 -10.49
C GLY A 72 9.54 7.37 -11.09
N GLU A 73 9.12 6.38 -10.31
CA GLU A 73 8.76 5.06 -10.83
C GLU A 73 7.43 5.05 -11.60
N LEU A 74 6.49 5.94 -11.25
CA LEU A 74 5.27 6.19 -12.04
C LEU A 74 5.61 6.70 -13.44
N LEU A 75 6.71 7.44 -13.59
CA LEU A 75 7.17 8.03 -14.85
C LEU A 75 8.15 7.10 -15.61
N GLY A 76 8.89 6.24 -14.90
CA GLY A 76 10.00 5.46 -15.46
C GLY A 76 9.65 4.07 -16.02
N GLN A 77 8.56 3.44 -15.56
CA GLN A 77 8.17 2.09 -16.03
C GLN A 77 7.30 2.11 -17.31
N ALA A 78 6.94 3.28 -17.83
CA ALA A 78 6.07 3.42 -19.01
C ALA A 78 6.81 3.58 -20.35
N GLN A 79 8.11 3.27 -20.45
CA GLN A 79 8.84 3.47 -21.71
C GLN A 79 9.59 2.23 -22.20
N SER A 80 8.86 1.15 -22.40
CA SER A 80 9.20 0.16 -23.43
C SER A 80 8.01 -0.02 -24.39
N GLY A 81 7.75 0.99 -25.23
CA GLY A 81 7.19 0.69 -26.56
C GLY A 81 5.84 1.29 -26.98
N LEU A 82 5.31 2.36 -26.38
CA LEU A 82 4.15 3.08 -26.96
C LEU A 82 4.39 4.60 -27.03
N PRO A 83 3.89 5.26 -28.10
CA PRO A 83 4.24 6.63 -28.45
C PRO A 83 3.71 7.64 -27.41
N ASP A 84 4.45 8.73 -27.25
CA ASP A 84 4.28 9.79 -26.25
C ASP A 84 2.81 10.22 -26.06
N PHE A 85 2.13 9.61 -25.08
CA PHE A 85 0.89 10.18 -24.57
C PHE A 85 1.24 11.34 -23.65
N LYS A 86 0.84 12.55 -24.05
CA LYS A 86 0.98 13.78 -23.27
C LYS A 86 0.14 13.71 -21.99
N PHE A 87 0.64 13.03 -20.95
CA PHE A 87 0.19 13.23 -19.58
C PHE A 87 0.84 14.50 -19.04
N GLY A 88 0.28 15.64 -19.44
CA GLY A 88 0.63 16.93 -18.87
C GLY A 88 0.14 17.00 -17.42
N ASN A 89 1.10 17.15 -16.50
CA ASN A 89 0.94 17.77 -15.19
C ASN A 89 0.35 16.94 -14.03
N LEU A 90 0.92 15.77 -13.78
CA LEU A 90 0.66 14.94 -12.58
C LEU A 90 0.82 15.68 -11.23
N ILE A 91 1.59 16.80 -11.20
CA ILE A 91 1.76 17.66 -10.02
C ILE A 91 0.47 18.43 -9.69
N GLU A 92 -0.31 18.83 -10.69
CA GLU A 92 -1.61 19.49 -10.48
C GLU A 92 -2.65 18.48 -9.97
N ASP A 93 -2.63 17.26 -10.49
CA ASP A 93 -3.52 16.18 -10.05
C ASP A 93 -3.21 15.74 -8.61
N TRP A 94 -1.94 15.72 -8.21
CA TRP A 94 -1.55 15.44 -6.83
C TRP A 94 -2.15 16.46 -5.85
N ARG A 95 -2.10 17.76 -6.19
CA ARG A 95 -2.75 18.81 -5.38
C ARG A 95 -4.27 18.64 -5.33
N LEU A 96 -4.88 18.19 -6.43
CA LEU A 96 -6.32 17.92 -6.49
C LEU A 96 -6.72 16.77 -5.56
N ILE A 97 -5.95 15.68 -5.56
CA ILE A 97 -6.14 14.52 -4.70
C ILE A 97 -6.00 14.89 -3.22
N GLN A 98 -4.96 15.66 -2.86
CA GLN A 98 -4.78 16.14 -1.47
C GLN A 98 -5.96 17.02 -1.03
N LYS A 99 -6.43 17.93 -1.91
CA LYS A 99 -7.58 18.79 -1.63
C LYS A 99 -8.88 17.98 -1.46
N ALA A 100 -9.05 16.90 -2.20
CA ALA A 100 -10.20 16.01 -2.06
C ALA A 100 -10.20 15.30 -0.69
N ARG A 101 -9.03 14.84 -0.22
CA ARG A 101 -8.88 14.22 1.11
C ARG A 101 -9.20 15.21 2.24
N GLU A 102 -8.71 16.45 2.14
CA GLU A 102 -9.02 17.48 3.12
C GLU A 102 -10.50 17.90 3.15
N LEU A 103 -11.21 17.80 2.04
CA LEU A 103 -12.64 18.11 1.95
C LEU A 103 -13.49 17.03 2.63
N VAL A 104 -13.11 15.76 2.46
CA VAL A 104 -13.78 14.64 3.13
C VAL A 104 -13.54 14.68 4.64
N ALA A 105 -12.31 14.98 5.08
CA ALA A 105 -11.97 15.09 6.51
C ALA A 105 -12.64 16.29 7.23
N ARG A 106 -13.10 17.32 6.50
CA ARG A 106 -13.81 18.49 7.06
C ARG A 106 -15.33 18.34 7.14
N HIS A 107 -15.88 17.27 6.56
CA HIS A 107 -17.32 16.99 6.54
C HIS A 107 -17.68 15.64 7.18
N GLY A 108 -16.77 15.07 7.99
CA GLY A 108 -17.01 13.93 8.89
C GLY A 108 -17.18 14.39 10.33
#